data_AF-A0A0M4S7E6-F1
#
_entry.id   AF-A0A0M4S7E6-F1
#
_cell.length_a   1.000
_cell.length_b   1.000
_cell.length_c   1.000
_cell.angle_alpha   90.00
_cell.angle_beta   90.00
_cell.angle_gamma   90.00
#
_symmetry.space_group_name_H-M   'P 1'
#
loop_
_entity.id
_entity.type
_entity.pdbx_description
1 polymer ?
#
loop_
_entity_poly.entity_id
_entity_poly.type
_entity_poly.pdbx_seq_one_letter_code
_entity_poly.pdbx_strand_id
1 'polypeptide(L)'
;AYLCFCLCFIGLALGQNIATILVLRTLLGLFGCVGTILVGGTFDDMFIPEQRAIPMSLFSYIAILGTVGAPIYAGFVDENVGWRWTEGIQGLANLPLLVVICLFFKETRGGVTLQKRAKLLRKDTGDDRWVSKEELEAPGLKDALYNSSVKAIQMLATEPVVFFFGLWIAFAWFITFLFLSV
;
A
#
# COMPACT_ATOMS: atom_id res chain seq x y z
N ALA A 1 -5.85 1.18 -5.61
CA ALA A 1 -5.82 1.07 -4.13
C ALA A 1 -5.78 2.45 -3.47
N TYR A 2 -4.73 3.25 -3.68
CA TYR A 2 -4.59 4.56 -3.02
C TYR A 2 -5.74 5.55 -3.30
N LEU A 3 -6.30 5.53 -4.52
CA LEU A 3 -7.48 6.32 -4.86
C LEU A 3 -8.71 5.91 -4.03
N CYS A 4 -8.96 4.61 -3.87
CA CYS A 4 -10.05 4.08 -3.03
C CYS A 4 -9.84 4.43 -1.55
N PHE A 5 -8.58 4.40 -1.08
CA PHE A 5 -8.20 4.83 0.27
C PHE A 5 -8.56 6.31 0.50
N CYS A 6 -8.27 7.20 -0.45
CA CYS A 6 -8.66 8.61 -0.36
C CYS A 6 -10.18 8.80 -0.33
N LEU A 7 -10.93 8.03 -1.13
CA LEU A 7 -12.40 8.10 -1.15
C LEU A 7 -13.02 7.63 0.18
N CYS A 8 -12.41 6.65 0.85
CA CYS A 8 -12.87 6.19 2.16
C CYS A 8 -12.80 7.31 3.23
N PHE A 9 -11.78 8.17 3.21
CA PHE A 9 -11.70 9.32 4.12
C PHE A 9 -12.83 10.33 3.92
N ILE A 10 -13.19 10.60 2.66
CA ILE A 10 -14.32 11.48 2.34
C ILE A 10 -15.62 10.88 2.90
N GLY A 11 -15.80 9.58 2.72
CA GLY A 11 -16.95 8.86 3.28
C GLY A 11 -16.97 8.88 4.82
N LEU A 12 -15.82 8.75 5.48
CA LEU A 12 -15.70 8.77 6.95
C LEU A 12 -16.06 10.13 7.52
N ALA A 13 -15.59 11.22 6.90
CA ALA A 13 -15.93 12.58 7.31
C ALA A 13 -17.44 12.87 7.19
N LEU A 14 -18.08 12.39 6.11
CA LEU A 14 -19.50 12.62 5.83
C LEU A 14 -20.45 11.62 6.50
N GLY A 15 -19.93 10.50 7.03
CA GLY A 15 -20.72 9.44 7.66
C GLY A 15 -21.58 9.94 8.82
N GLN A 16 -22.89 9.72 8.75
CA GLN A 16 -23.85 10.10 9.80
C GLN A 16 -24.21 8.92 10.72
N ASN A 17 -23.99 7.68 10.26
CA ASN A 17 -24.34 6.46 10.98
C ASN A 17 -23.10 5.69 11.42
N ILE A 18 -23.14 5.11 12.62
CA ILE A 18 -22.05 4.28 13.15
C ILE A 18 -21.73 3.07 12.26
N ALA A 19 -22.76 2.43 11.68
CA ALA A 19 -22.57 1.32 10.76
C ALA A 19 -21.77 1.75 9.52
N THR A 20 -22.06 2.94 8.97
CA THR A 20 -21.34 3.49 7.82
C THR A 20 -19.87 3.78 8.18
N ILE A 21 -19.61 4.32 9.37
CA ILE A 21 -18.26 4.59 9.86
C ILE A 21 -17.45 3.29 10.00
N LEU A 22 -18.04 2.24 10.59
CA LEU A 22 -17.37 0.95 10.78
C LEU A 22 -17.03 0.27 9.45
N VAL A 23 -17.97 0.28 8.50
CA VAL A 23 -17.74 -0.29 7.16
C VAL A 23 -16.64 0.48 6.43
N LEU A 24 -16.70 1.82 6.45
CA LEU A 24 -15.70 2.63 5.77
C LEU A 24 -14.32 2.54 6.43
N ARG A 25 -14.24 2.42 7.76
CA ARG A 25 -12.96 2.14 8.46
C ARG A 25 -12.37 0.79 8.06
N THR A 26 -13.22 -0.23 7.93
CA THR A 26 -12.78 -1.56 7.49
C THR A 26 -12.22 -1.52 6.07
N LEU A 27 -12.91 -0.82 5.16
CA LEU A 27 -12.45 -0.62 3.79
C LEU A 27 -11.18 0.25 3.72
N LEU A 28 -11.07 1.28 4.56
CA LEU A 28 -9.89 2.12 4.67
C LEU A 28 -8.66 1.26 5.03
N GLY A 29 -8.78 0.38 6.02
CA GLY A 29 -7.72 -0.55 6.40
C GLY A 29 -7.34 -1.50 5.26
N LEU A 30 -8.33 -2.05 4.55
CA LEU A 30 -8.11 -2.95 3.41
C LEU A 30 -7.36 -2.26 2.26
N PHE A 31 -7.69 -1.02 1.92
CA PHE A 31 -6.98 -0.30 0.88
C PHE A 31 -5.64 0.27 1.35
N GLY A 32 -5.50 0.59 2.63
CA GLY A 32 -4.28 1.09 3.25
C GLY A 32 -3.16 0.05 3.33
N CYS A 33 -3.50 -1.23 3.60
CA CYS A 33 -2.50 -2.30 3.74
C CYS A 33 -1.73 -2.58 2.43
N VAL A 34 -2.34 -2.32 1.28
CA VAL A 34 -1.69 -2.48 -0.02
C VAL A 34 -0.48 -1.56 -0.13
N GLY A 35 -0.59 -0.33 0.37
CA GLY A 35 0.51 0.63 0.34
C GLY A 35 1.69 0.16 1.21
N THR A 36 1.41 -0.26 2.44
CA THR A 36 2.46 -0.62 3.41
C THR A 36 3.26 -1.85 3.01
N ILE A 37 2.60 -2.85 2.40
CA ILE A 37 3.27 -4.10 1.98
C ILE A 37 4.13 -3.88 0.72
N LEU A 38 3.70 -3.01 -0.20
CA LEU A 38 4.39 -2.81 -1.48
C LEU A 38 5.69 -2.02 -1.38
N VAL A 39 5.86 -1.19 -0.34
CA VAL A 39 7.05 -0.33 -0.19
C VAL A 39 8.35 -1.12 -0.30
N GLY A 40 8.45 -2.26 0.39
CA GLY A 40 9.65 -3.09 0.36
C GLY A 40 9.99 -3.59 -1.03
N GLY A 41 8.97 -4.03 -1.80
CA GLY A 41 9.14 -4.47 -3.19
C GLY A 41 9.51 -3.32 -4.13
N THR A 42 8.94 -2.13 -3.93
CA THR A 42 9.30 -0.95 -4.74
C THR A 42 10.76 -0.55 -4.54
N PHE A 43 11.26 -0.57 -3.30
CA PHE A 43 12.69 -0.34 -3.05
C PHE A 43 13.57 -1.45 -3.62
N ASP A 44 13.07 -2.69 -3.68
CA ASP A 44 13.76 -3.81 -4.31
C ASP A 44 13.90 -3.64 -5.83
N ASP A 45 12.84 -3.16 -6.49
CA ASP A 45 12.84 -2.86 -7.92
C ASP A 45 13.75 -1.68 -8.30
N MET A 46 13.95 -0.72 -7.39
CA MET A 46 14.68 0.53 -7.66
C MET A 46 16.17 0.51 -7.31
N PHE A 47 16.56 -0.22 -6.26
CA PHE A 47 17.92 -0.15 -5.71
C PHE A 47 18.61 -1.51 -5.63
N ILE A 48 19.88 -1.51 -5.99
CA ILE A 48 20.79 -2.65 -5.87
C ILE A 48 20.97 -2.98 -4.37
N PRO A 49 21.08 -4.27 -3.97
CA PRO A 49 21.12 -4.68 -2.55
C PRO A 49 22.09 -3.89 -1.66
N GLU A 50 23.28 -3.54 -2.15
CA GLU A 50 24.29 -2.84 -1.34
C GLU A 50 23.92 -1.39 -1.03
N GLN A 51 23.10 -0.75 -1.87
CA GLN A 51 22.72 0.67 -1.73
C GLN A 51 21.34 0.86 -1.08
N ARG A 52 20.59 -0.21 -0.84
CA ARG A 52 19.20 -0.16 -0.37
C ARG A 52 19.05 0.29 1.09
N ALA A 53 20.07 0.09 1.92
CA ALA A 53 19.99 0.36 3.35
C ALA A 53 19.69 1.84 3.66
N ILE A 54 20.26 2.77 2.88
CA ILE A 54 20.09 4.21 3.11
C ILE A 54 18.65 4.66 2.79
N PRO A 55 18.08 4.41 1.60
CA PRO A 55 16.68 4.75 1.32
C PRO A 55 15.69 4.07 2.29
N MET A 56 15.94 2.81 2.65
CA MET A 56 15.07 2.07 3.55
C MET A 56 15.07 2.66 4.97
N SER A 57 16.24 3.04 5.50
CA SER A 57 16.33 3.67 6.82
C SER A 57 15.69 5.07 6.85
N LEU A 58 15.82 5.86 5.79
CA LEU A 58 15.12 7.14 5.66
C LEU A 58 13.60 6.95 5.63
N PHE A 59 13.10 5.93 4.90
CA PHE A 59 11.69 5.58 4.91
C PHE A 59 11.20 5.21 6.31
N SER A 60 11.93 4.33 7.02
CA SER A 60 11.59 3.96 8.40
C SER A 60 11.57 5.17 9.34
N TYR A 61 12.54 6.08 9.20
CA TYR A 61 12.58 7.32 9.98
C TYR A 61 11.35 8.19 9.75
N ILE A 62 10.97 8.44 8.49
CA ILE A 62 9.78 9.22 8.14
C ILE A 62 8.50 8.54 8.62
N ALA A 63 8.40 7.21 8.54
CA ALA A 63 7.25 6.45 9.00
C ALA A 63 7.05 6.57 10.53
N ILE A 64 8.14 6.46 11.30
CA ILE A 64 8.11 6.63 12.76
C ILE A 64 7.76 8.07 13.11
N LEU A 65 8.38 9.07 12.47
CA LEU A 65 8.04 10.48 12.67
C LEU A 65 6.58 10.76 12.37
N GLY A 66 6.03 10.20 11.29
CA GLY A 66 4.62 10.31 10.94
C GLY A 66 3.71 9.71 12.01
N THR A 67 4.09 8.56 12.57
CA THR A 67 3.34 7.88 13.63
C THR A 67 3.31 8.70 14.91
N VAL A 68 4.45 9.29 15.31
CA VAL A 68 4.54 10.13 16.51
C VAL A 68 3.88 11.49 16.31
N GLY A 69 3.99 12.06 15.11
CA GLY A 69 3.41 13.36 14.77
C GLY A 69 1.89 13.33 14.60
N ALA A 70 1.32 12.18 14.23
CA ALA A 70 -0.11 12.08 13.92
C ALA A 70 -1.04 12.43 15.11
N PRO A 71 -0.82 11.90 16.33
CA PRO A 71 -1.62 12.27 17.51
C PRO A 71 -1.53 13.75 17.87
N ILE A 72 -0.39 14.40 17.62
CA ILE A 72 -0.18 15.80 18.01
C ILE A 72 -1.19 16.70 17.28
N TYR A 73 -1.25 16.63 15.95
CA TYR A 73 -2.21 17.46 15.21
C TYR A 73 -3.64 16.94 15.36
N ALA A 74 -3.85 15.62 15.44
CA ALA A 74 -5.17 15.05 15.58
C ALA A 74 -5.84 15.47 16.90
N GLY A 75 -5.07 15.54 17.99
CA GLY A 75 -5.54 16.01 19.30
C GLY A 75 -5.99 17.47 19.26
N PHE A 76 -5.19 18.37 18.68
CA PHE A 76 -5.58 19.78 18.53
C PHE A 76 -6.83 19.97 17.66
N VAL A 77 -6.96 19.19 16.59
CA VAL A 77 -8.14 19.26 15.71
C VAL A 77 -9.38 18.75 16.43
N ASP A 78 -9.26 17.64 17.16
CA ASP A 78 -10.38 17.05 17.89
C ASP A 78 -10.90 17.98 19.00
N GLU A 79 -10.01 18.62 19.75
CA GLU A 79 -10.38 19.56 20.82
C GLU A 79 -11.11 20.81 20.29
N ASN A 80 -10.70 21.34 19.14
CA ASN A 80 -11.24 22.61 18.62
C ASN A 80 -12.44 22.45 17.68
N VAL A 81 -12.41 21.45 16.79
CA VAL A 81 -13.35 21.33 15.66
C VAL A 81 -14.00 19.94 15.58
N GLY A 82 -13.52 18.98 16.38
CA GLY A 82 -14.05 17.63 16.52
C GLY A 82 -13.48 16.60 15.53
N TRP A 83 -13.61 15.32 15.89
CA TRP A 83 -13.04 14.16 15.19
C TRP A 83 -13.36 14.06 13.69
N ARG A 84 -14.49 14.60 13.23
CA ARG A 84 -14.88 14.56 11.81
C ARG A 84 -13.92 15.37 10.94
N TRP A 85 -13.40 16.47 11.49
CA TRP A 85 -12.40 17.29 10.81
C TRP A 85 -11.03 16.63 10.78
N THR A 86 -10.70 15.77 11.74
CA THR A 86 -9.48 14.95 11.70
C THR A 86 -9.45 14.07 10.45
N GLU A 87 -10.54 13.36 10.18
CA GLU A 87 -10.70 12.53 8.97
C GLU A 87 -10.73 13.39 7.68
N GLY A 88 -11.36 14.57 7.74
CA GLY A 88 -11.43 15.52 6.62
C GLY A 88 -10.06 16.10 6.25
N ILE A 89 -9.26 16.51 7.23
CA ILE A 89 -7.90 17.04 7.02
C ILE A 89 -6.98 15.95 6.47
N GLN A 90 -7.06 14.73 7.00
CA GLN A 90 -6.31 13.58 6.46
C GLN A 90 -6.72 13.26 5.01
N GLY A 91 -8.02 13.29 4.71
CA GLY A 91 -8.52 13.13 3.34
C GLY A 91 -8.00 14.21 2.39
N LEU A 92 -8.06 15.48 2.79
CA LEU A 92 -7.57 16.61 2.00
C LEU A 92 -6.05 16.56 1.79
N ALA A 93 -5.27 16.16 2.80
CA ALA A 93 -3.82 16.01 2.70
C ALA A 93 -3.39 14.90 1.72
N ASN A 94 -4.22 13.86 1.55
CA ASN A 94 -3.95 12.77 0.61
C ASN A 94 -4.23 13.13 -0.86
N LEU A 95 -5.09 14.11 -1.15
CA LEU A 95 -5.39 14.55 -2.52
C LEU A 95 -4.17 15.10 -3.30
N PRO A 96 -3.36 16.04 -2.77
CA PRO A 96 -2.19 16.51 -3.48
C PRO A 96 -1.15 15.39 -3.67
N LEU A 97 -1.01 14.49 -2.70
CA LEU A 97 -0.15 13.32 -2.83
C LEU A 97 -0.61 12.39 -3.95
N LEU A 98 -1.92 12.16 -4.07
CA LEU A 98 -2.51 11.39 -5.17
C LEU A 98 -2.17 12.02 -6.52
N VAL A 99 -2.28 13.36 -6.65
CA VAL A 99 -1.92 14.08 -7.88
C VAL A 99 -0.43 13.89 -8.20
N VAL A 100 0.44 14.03 -7.20
CA VAL A 100 1.89 13.85 -7.38
C VAL A 100 2.20 12.42 -7.83
N ILE A 101 1.59 11.41 -7.20
CA ILE A 101 1.78 10.01 -7.58
C ILE A 101 1.29 9.78 -9.02
N CYS A 102 0.12 10.28 -9.40
CA CYS A 102 -0.42 10.09 -10.74
C CYS A 102 0.40 10.77 -11.84
N LEU A 103 1.03 11.92 -11.56
CA LEU A 103 1.77 12.70 -12.57
C LEU A 103 3.26 12.36 -12.63
N PHE A 104 3.92 12.14 -11.49
CA PHE A 104 5.38 12.03 -11.42
C PHE A 104 5.88 10.60 -11.30
N PHE A 105 5.11 9.68 -10.70
CA PHE A 105 5.58 8.32 -10.48
C PHE A 105 5.43 7.50 -11.76
N LYS A 106 6.57 7.05 -12.28
CA LYS A 106 6.63 6.09 -13.38
C LYS A 106 6.62 4.68 -12.81
N GLU A 107 6.07 3.75 -13.58
CA GLU A 107 6.08 2.32 -13.27
C GLU A 107 7.50 1.84 -12.93
N THR A 108 7.67 1.26 -11.73
CA THR A 108 8.97 0.83 -11.21
C THR A 108 9.31 -0.61 -11.59
N ARG A 109 8.30 -1.43 -11.92
CA ARG A 109 8.53 -2.85 -12.25
C ARG A 109 9.30 -2.97 -13.57
N GLY A 110 10.55 -3.45 -13.48
CA GLY A 110 11.43 -3.66 -14.63
C GLY A 110 10.80 -4.59 -15.67
N GLY A 111 10.08 -5.59 -15.17
CA GLY A 111 9.25 -6.50 -15.94
C GLY A 111 8.21 -5.90 -16.87
N VAL A 112 7.38 -5.00 -16.34
CA VAL A 112 6.38 -4.26 -17.09
C VAL A 112 7.04 -3.34 -18.12
N THR A 113 8.21 -2.79 -17.79
CA THR A 113 8.99 -1.98 -18.74
C THR A 113 9.52 -2.83 -19.90
N LEU A 114 10.01 -4.04 -19.62
CA LEU A 114 10.45 -4.99 -20.63
C LEU A 114 9.29 -5.48 -21.51
N GLN A 115 8.11 -5.74 -20.94
CA GLN A 115 6.90 -6.04 -21.72
C GLN A 115 6.52 -4.89 -22.67
N LYS A 116 6.55 -3.65 -22.19
CA LYS A 116 6.28 -2.48 -23.04
C LYS A 116 7.28 -2.37 -24.19
N ARG A 117 8.58 -2.59 -23.92
CA ARG A 117 9.63 -2.61 -24.95
C ARG A 117 9.46 -3.76 -25.95
N ALA A 118 9.17 -4.97 -25.48
CA ALA A 118 8.92 -6.13 -26.33
C ALA A 118 7.74 -5.88 -27.28
N LYS A 119 6.65 -5.27 -26.80
CA LYS A 119 5.50 -4.89 -27.64
C LYS A 119 5.86 -3.84 -28.70
N LEU A 120 6.69 -2.85 -28.35
CA LEU A 120 7.17 -1.86 -29.32
C LEU A 120 8.05 -2.51 -30.39
N LEU A 121 9.01 -3.35 -29.98
CA LEU A 121 9.88 -4.07 -30.92
C LEU A 121 9.11 -5.00 -31.86
N ARG A 122 8.09 -5.71 -31.35
CA ARG A 122 7.21 -6.55 -32.17
C ARG A 122 6.46 -5.73 -33.22
N LYS A 123 6.00 -4.53 -32.85
CA LYS A 123 5.32 -3.61 -33.77
C LYS A 123 6.26 -3.06 -34.84
N ASP A 124 7.51 -2.76 -34.49
CA ASP A 124 8.48 -2.15 -35.41
C ASP A 124 9.15 -3.18 -36.34
N THR A 125 9.42 -4.40 -35.85
CA THR A 125 10.09 -5.45 -36.63
C THR A 125 9.14 -6.43 -37.32
N GLY A 126 7.89 -6.50 -36.86
CA GLY A 126 6.93 -7.53 -37.30
C GLY A 126 7.29 -8.95 -36.85
N ASP A 127 8.28 -9.11 -35.97
CA ASP A 127 8.72 -10.41 -35.46
C ASP A 127 8.10 -10.68 -34.07
N ASP A 128 7.23 -11.69 -34.01
CA ASP A 128 6.54 -12.12 -32.79
C ASP A 128 7.45 -12.82 -31.76
N ARG A 129 8.71 -13.11 -32.12
CA ARG A 129 9.68 -13.74 -31.21
C ARG A 129 10.14 -12.85 -30.07
N TRP A 130 9.93 -11.54 -30.16
CA TRP A 130 10.19 -10.62 -29.05
C TRP A 130 9.10 -10.77 -27.99
N VAL A 131 9.39 -11.57 -26.96
CA VAL A 131 8.51 -11.84 -25.81
C VAL A 131 9.31 -11.63 -24.53
N SER A 132 8.72 -11.00 -23.50
CA SER A 132 9.39 -10.92 -22.21
C SER A 132 9.21 -12.23 -21.42
N LYS A 133 10.17 -12.60 -20.56
CA LYS A 133 10.05 -13.80 -19.71
C LYS A 133 8.77 -13.79 -18.87
N GLU A 134 8.40 -12.62 -18.36
CA GLU A 134 7.18 -12.46 -17.57
C GLU A 134 5.91 -12.57 -18.41
N GLU A 135 5.95 -12.31 -19.71
CA GLU A 135 4.80 -12.53 -20.61
C GLU A 135 4.60 -14.02 -20.90
N LEU A 136 5.67 -14.81 -20.91
CA LEU A 136 5.60 -16.28 -21.04
C LEU A 136 5.09 -16.95 -19.75
N GLU A 137 5.42 -16.38 -18.60
CA GLU A 137 5.07 -16.92 -17.28
C GLU A 137 3.82 -16.29 -16.67
N ALA A 138 3.25 -15.25 -17.30
CA ALA A 138 2.09 -14.53 -16.77
C ALA A 138 0.86 -15.43 -16.70
N PRO A 139 0.37 -15.78 -15.49
CA PRO A 139 -0.92 -16.43 -15.34
C PRO A 139 -2.03 -15.44 -15.76
N GLY A 140 -3.19 -15.96 -16.17
CA GLY A 140 -4.36 -15.10 -16.35
C GLY A 140 -4.68 -14.32 -15.08
N LEU A 141 -5.31 -13.15 -15.19
CA LEU A 141 -5.62 -12.27 -14.04
C LEU A 141 -6.34 -13.01 -12.88
N LYS A 142 -7.21 -13.97 -13.22
CA LYS A 142 -7.90 -14.84 -12.26
C LYS A 142 -6.92 -15.81 -11.58
N ASP A 143 -6.05 -16.44 -12.35
CA ASP A 143 -5.07 -17.40 -11.84
C ASP A 143 -3.97 -16.71 -11.02
N ALA A 144 -3.57 -15.50 -11.41
CA ALA A 144 -2.61 -14.70 -10.66
C ALA A 144 -3.16 -14.29 -9.29
N LEU A 145 -4.43 -13.85 -9.24
CA LEU A 145 -5.12 -13.52 -7.98
C LEU A 145 -5.36 -14.76 -7.12
N TYR A 146 -5.78 -15.87 -7.73
CA TYR A 146 -6.00 -17.13 -7.05
C TYR A 146 -4.69 -17.66 -6.46
N ASN A 147 -3.64 -17.79 -7.28
CA ASN A 147 -2.35 -18.29 -6.84
C ASN A 147 -1.72 -17.40 -5.78
N SER A 148 -1.85 -16.06 -5.88
CA SER A 148 -1.29 -15.17 -4.86
C SER A 148 -2.03 -15.30 -3.52
N SER A 149 -3.36 -15.29 -3.54
CA SER A 149 -4.18 -15.28 -2.32
C SER A 149 -4.19 -16.65 -1.65
N VAL A 150 -4.38 -17.73 -2.42
CA VAL A 150 -4.43 -19.10 -1.90
C VAL A 150 -3.06 -19.52 -1.38
N LYS A 151 -1.98 -19.22 -2.09
CA LYS A 151 -0.63 -19.53 -1.63
C LYS A 151 -0.29 -18.78 -0.34
N ALA A 152 -0.69 -17.51 -0.21
CA ALA A 152 -0.47 -16.76 1.02
C ALA A 152 -1.20 -17.37 2.22
N ILE A 153 -2.47 -17.74 2.06
CA ILE A 153 -3.27 -18.39 3.12
C ILE A 153 -2.70 -19.78 3.45
N GLN A 154 -2.32 -20.54 2.42
CA GLN A 154 -1.74 -21.85 2.59
C GLN A 154 -0.43 -21.75 3.37
N MET A 155 0.49 -20.87 2.97
CA MET A 155 1.76 -20.64 3.69
C MET A 155 1.51 -20.21 5.14
N LEU A 156 0.52 -19.35 5.40
CA LEU A 156 0.18 -18.94 6.76
C LEU A 156 -0.31 -20.12 7.63
N ALA A 157 -1.04 -21.08 7.05
CA ALA A 157 -1.59 -22.22 7.77
C ALA A 157 -0.64 -23.44 7.85
N THR A 158 0.22 -23.62 6.84
CA THR A 158 1.10 -24.80 6.74
C THR A 158 2.51 -24.53 7.25
N GLU A 159 3.02 -23.30 7.12
CA GLU A 159 4.37 -22.95 7.55
C GLU A 159 4.35 -22.35 8.97
N PRO A 160 4.82 -23.09 10.01
CA PRO A 160 4.72 -22.63 11.38
C PRO A 160 5.51 -21.33 11.62
N VAL A 161 6.62 -21.15 10.92
CA VAL A 161 7.44 -19.93 11.01
C VAL A 161 6.62 -18.70 10.58
N VAL A 162 5.90 -18.79 9.46
CA VAL A 162 5.07 -17.69 8.95
C VAL A 162 3.94 -17.37 9.93
N PHE A 163 3.33 -18.40 10.51
CA PHE A 163 2.28 -18.25 11.52
C PHE A 163 2.78 -17.49 12.76
N PHE A 164 3.89 -17.92 13.36
CA PHE A 164 4.40 -17.30 14.59
C PHE A 164 4.88 -15.87 14.36
N PHE A 165 5.60 -15.59 13.27
CA PHE A 165 6.00 -14.22 12.95
C PHE A 165 4.80 -13.33 12.60
N GLY A 166 3.82 -13.85 11.86
CA GLY A 166 2.57 -13.15 11.56
C GLY A 166 1.78 -12.81 12.83
N LEU A 167 1.66 -13.76 13.75
CA LEU A 167 1.00 -13.57 15.05
C LEU A 167 1.73 -12.52 15.89
N TRP A 168 3.07 -12.59 15.94
CA TRP A 168 3.89 -11.59 16.65
C TRP A 168 3.71 -10.18 16.08
N ILE A 169 3.75 -10.03 14.75
CA ILE A 169 3.56 -8.73 14.09
C ILE A 169 2.14 -8.22 14.34
N ALA A 170 1.12 -9.07 14.26
CA ALA A 170 -0.26 -8.71 14.57
C ALA A 170 -0.41 -8.23 16.02
N PHE A 171 0.22 -8.93 16.96
CA PHE A 171 0.24 -8.55 18.38
C PHE A 171 0.95 -7.21 18.61
N ALA A 172 2.10 -6.99 17.97
CA ALA A 172 2.85 -5.73 18.07
C ALA A 172 2.04 -4.54 17.52
N TRP A 173 1.37 -4.71 16.37
CA TRP A 173 0.48 -3.69 15.82
C TRP A 173 -0.74 -3.45 16.69
N PHE A 174 -1.35 -4.51 17.24
CA PHE A 174 -2.46 -4.40 18.18
C PHE A 174 -2.08 -3.56 19.41
N ILE A 175 -0.94 -3.86 20.04
CA ILE A 175 -0.39 -3.07 21.15
C ILE A 175 -0.18 -1.62 20.74
N THR A 176 0.48 -1.40 19.58
CA THR A 176 0.79 -0.06 19.10
C THR A 176 -0.48 0.77 18.96
N PHE A 177 -1.52 0.24 18.30
CA PHE A 177 -2.78 0.95 18.15
C PHE A 177 -3.54 1.13 19.46
N LEU A 178 -3.42 0.21 20.43
CA LEU A 178 -4.04 0.35 21.74
C LEU A 178 -3.41 1.50 22.54
N PHE A 179 -2.09 1.68 22.44
CA PHE A 179 -1.38 2.78 23.13
C PHE A 179 -1.42 4.11 22.38
N LEU A 180 -1.51 4.08 21.05
CA LEU A 180 -1.58 5.30 20.22
C LEU A 180 -3.00 5.79 19.94
N SER A 181 -4.04 5.01 20.25
CA SER A 181 -5.41 5.51 20.20
C SER A 181 -5.64 6.50 21.34
N VAL A 182 -5.49 7.78 21.02
CA VAL A 182 -6.09 8.89 21.76
C VAL A 182 -7.58 8.91 21.46
#